data_AF-A0A2A4I5D9-F1
#
_entry.id   AF-A0A2A4I5D9-F1
#
_cell.length_a   1.000
_cell.length_b   1.000
_cell.length_c   1.000
_cell.angle_alpha   90.00
_cell.angle_beta   90.00
_cell.angle_gamma   90.00
#
_symmetry.space_group_name_H-M   'P 1'
#
loop_
_entity.id
_entity.type
_entity.pdbx_description
1 polymer ?
#
loop_
_entity_poly.entity_id
_entity_poly.type
_entity_poly.pdbx_seq_one_letter_code
_entity_poly.pdbx_strand_id
1 'polypeptide(L)'
;MIINILAAGGTAAAENQFGLQQALKEGGIISQSVFTILVIMSVVSFYILFSKLFEQQKILNQAKRVRTSFWNSTSLREGSAKLEKNSAYKQLVDDGLAAQEQHSKLTDPVEAHDWLHGSLARSEAAINSKLGGGLAFLATVGATAPFIGLFGTVVGIYRALIKIGASGDPSIDKVAGPVGEALIMTALGLVVAVPAVLAYNWLQRRNKSIAEDLSAFSNDVLGFLASNGAVKPAAAGPAPKAPVKPAATTTAGQAGGVQTRP
;
A
#
# COMPACT_ATOMS: atom_id res chain seq x y z
N MET A 1 -8.00 64.36 0.02
CA MET A 1 -7.29 63.53 -0.97
C MET A 1 -7.03 62.15 -0.38
N ILE A 2 -8.10 61.37 -0.18
CA ILE A 2 -8.21 59.93 0.16
C ILE A 2 -9.74 59.72 0.16
N ILE A 3 -10.24 58.60 -0.40
CA ILE A 3 -11.66 58.26 -0.69
C ILE A 3 -12.09 58.61 -2.13
N ASN A 4 -11.68 57.77 -3.11
CA ASN A 4 -12.51 57.47 -4.29
C ASN A 4 -12.11 56.18 -5.05
N ILE A 5 -11.62 55.13 -4.38
CA ILE A 5 -11.26 53.86 -5.04
C ILE A 5 -12.15 52.72 -4.51
N LEU A 6 -13.46 52.89 -4.66
CA LEU A 6 -14.43 51.81 -4.43
C LEU A 6 -15.51 51.80 -5.53
N ALA A 7 -15.10 51.87 -6.79
CA ALA A 7 -15.96 51.61 -7.95
C ALA A 7 -15.13 51.51 -9.24
N ALA A 8 -14.35 50.44 -9.41
CA ALA A 8 -13.87 49.98 -10.72
C ALA A 8 -13.12 48.65 -10.55
N GLY A 9 -13.87 47.55 -10.56
CA GLY A 9 -13.30 46.20 -10.50
C GLY A 9 -14.29 45.13 -10.91
N GLY A 10 -15.33 45.50 -11.69
CA GLY A 10 -16.07 44.54 -12.49
C GLY A 10 -15.21 44.15 -13.69
N THR A 11 -14.14 43.39 -13.46
CA THR A 11 -13.50 42.64 -14.55
C THR A 11 -14.22 41.32 -14.63
N ALA A 12 -15.05 41.23 -15.67
CA ALA A 12 -15.65 40.01 -16.17
C ALA A 12 -14.69 38.82 -15.97
N ALA A 13 -15.25 37.71 -15.48
CA ALA A 13 -14.60 36.42 -15.57
C ALA A 13 -14.03 36.28 -16.99
N ALA A 14 -12.71 36.15 -17.10
CA ALA A 14 -12.09 35.73 -18.34
C ALA A 14 -12.81 34.45 -18.76
N GLU A 15 -13.62 34.56 -19.81
CA GLU A 15 -14.32 33.45 -20.43
C GLU A 15 -13.28 32.35 -20.65
N ASN A 16 -13.52 31.14 -20.14
CA ASN A 16 -12.55 30.03 -20.14
C ASN A 16 -12.06 29.70 -21.57
N GLN A 17 -11.09 30.47 -22.07
CA GLN A 17 -10.56 30.34 -23.43
C GLN A 17 -9.73 29.07 -23.57
N PHE A 18 -9.17 28.57 -22.46
CA PHE A 18 -8.41 27.33 -22.38
C PHE A 18 -8.79 26.59 -21.09
N GLY A 19 -9.42 25.43 -21.20
CA GLY A 19 -9.85 24.67 -20.02
C GLY A 19 -10.32 23.27 -20.33
N LEU A 20 -10.40 22.42 -19.30
CA LEU A 20 -10.85 21.03 -19.39
C LEU A 20 -12.18 20.87 -20.14
N GLN A 21 -13.15 21.77 -19.88
CA GLN A 21 -14.44 21.72 -20.55
C GLN A 21 -14.36 22.02 -22.05
N GLN A 22 -13.50 22.96 -22.44
CA GLN A 22 -13.28 23.29 -23.84
C GLN A 22 -12.55 22.15 -24.55
N ALA A 23 -11.49 21.59 -23.93
CA ALA A 23 -10.78 20.40 -24.40
C ALA A 23 -11.68 19.18 -24.64
N LEU A 24 -12.67 18.98 -23.77
CA LEU A 24 -13.66 17.91 -23.88
C LEU A 24 -14.71 18.15 -24.97
N LYS A 25 -15.10 19.41 -25.21
CA LYS A 25 -16.03 19.79 -26.28
C LYS A 25 -15.34 19.74 -27.65
N GLU A 26 -14.14 20.30 -27.74
CA GLU A 26 -13.32 20.36 -28.95
C GLU A 26 -12.85 18.98 -29.41
N GLY A 27 -12.42 18.13 -28.47
CA GLY A 27 -11.94 16.77 -28.75
C GLY A 27 -13.06 15.77 -29.10
N GLY A 28 -14.32 16.16 -28.94
CA GLY A 28 -15.50 15.35 -29.24
C GLY A 28 -15.62 14.06 -28.43
N ILE A 29 -16.44 13.12 -28.91
CA ILE A 29 -16.84 11.92 -28.14
C ILE A 29 -15.66 11.05 -27.69
N ILE A 30 -14.58 10.97 -28.48
CA ILE A 30 -13.40 10.17 -28.14
C ILE A 30 -12.67 10.77 -26.93
N SER A 31 -12.48 12.09 -26.91
CA SER A 31 -11.85 12.80 -25.79
C SER A 31 -12.65 12.64 -24.49
N GLN A 32 -13.97 12.72 -24.59
CA GLN A 32 -14.89 12.50 -23.46
C GLN A 32 -14.83 11.06 -22.93
N SER A 33 -14.77 10.07 -23.81
CA SER A 33 -14.61 8.66 -23.43
C SER A 33 -13.28 8.43 -22.72
N VAL A 34 -12.17 8.95 -23.26
CA VAL A 34 -10.83 8.85 -22.65
C VAL A 34 -10.82 9.47 -21.26
N PHE A 35 -11.35 10.68 -21.11
CA PHE A 35 -11.46 11.35 -19.82
C PHE A 35 -12.30 10.55 -18.83
N THR A 36 -13.45 10.03 -19.26
CA THR A 36 -14.34 9.23 -18.42
C THR A 36 -13.64 7.95 -17.93
N ILE A 37 -12.91 7.27 -18.81
CA ILE A 37 -12.12 6.08 -18.45
C ILE A 37 -11.06 6.44 -17.39
N LEU A 38 -10.31 7.53 -17.58
CA LEU A 38 -9.31 7.98 -16.61
C LEU A 38 -9.92 8.31 -15.24
N VAL A 39 -11.09 8.95 -15.23
CA VAL A 39 -11.83 9.24 -13.99
C VAL A 39 -12.25 7.96 -13.27
N ILE A 40 -12.82 6.98 -14.00
CA ILE A 40 -13.21 5.69 -13.43
C ILE A 40 -11.99 4.96 -12.86
N MET A 41 -10.90 4.89 -13.61
CA MET A 41 -9.64 4.28 -13.16
C MET A 41 -9.15 4.93 -11.86
N SER A 42 -9.17 6.26 -11.79
CA SER A 42 -8.77 7.02 -10.60
C SER A 42 -9.63 6.66 -9.38
N VAL A 43 -10.96 6.72 -9.52
CA VAL A 43 -11.90 6.42 -8.43
C VAL A 43 -11.72 4.99 -7.92
N VAL A 44 -11.60 4.02 -8.82
CA VAL A 44 -11.39 2.62 -8.44
C VAL A 44 -10.02 2.42 -7.78
N SER A 45 -8.96 3.07 -8.26
CA SER A 45 -7.63 3.00 -7.63
C SER A 45 -7.64 3.55 -6.21
N PHE A 46 -8.29 4.69 -5.96
CA PHE A 46 -8.43 5.23 -4.60
C PHE A 46 -9.29 4.33 -3.71
N TYR A 47 -10.39 3.79 -4.22
CA TYR A 47 -11.21 2.83 -3.49
C TYR A 47 -10.41 1.60 -3.05
N ILE A 48 -9.63 1.00 -3.96
CA ILE A 48 -8.80 -0.16 -3.63
C ILE A 48 -7.69 0.24 -2.64
N LEU A 49 -7.04 1.39 -2.82
CA LEU A 49 -6.03 1.90 -1.88
C LEU A 49 -6.58 1.96 -0.45
N PHE A 50 -7.71 2.64 -0.24
CA PHE A 50 -8.25 2.83 1.11
C PHE A 50 -8.79 1.52 1.70
N SER A 51 -9.53 0.74 0.91
CA SER A 51 -10.06 -0.56 1.38
C SER A 51 -8.95 -1.50 1.83
N LYS A 52 -7.89 -1.67 1.01
CA LYS A 52 -6.74 -2.51 1.35
C LYS A 52 -5.90 -1.94 2.49
N LEU A 53 -5.77 -0.62 2.58
CA LEU A 53 -5.08 0.04 3.69
C LEU A 53 -5.71 -0.33 5.03
N PHE A 54 -7.04 -0.23 5.14
CA PHE A 54 -7.77 -0.57 6.36
C PHE A 54 -7.70 -2.07 6.67
N GLU A 55 -7.85 -2.94 5.67
CA GLU A 55 -7.73 -4.38 5.82
C GLU A 55 -6.34 -4.79 6.36
N GLN A 56 -5.27 -4.31 5.72
CA GLN A 56 -3.89 -4.56 6.15
C GLN A 56 -3.60 -3.98 7.54
N GLN A 57 -4.10 -2.78 7.85
CA GLN A 57 -3.91 -2.16 9.16
C GLN A 57 -4.59 -2.99 10.26
N LYS A 58 -5.76 -3.53 9.98
CA LYS A 58 -6.46 -4.44 10.88
C LYS A 58 -5.62 -5.68 11.17
N ILE A 59 -5.05 -6.32 10.14
CA ILE A 59 -4.21 -7.52 10.30
C ILE A 59 -2.95 -7.21 11.10
N LEU A 60 -2.26 -6.10 10.82
CA LEU A 60 -1.08 -5.70 11.60
C LEU A 60 -1.41 -5.42 13.07
N ASN A 61 -2.59 -4.85 13.35
CA ASN A 61 -3.05 -4.67 14.72
C ASN A 61 -3.41 -6.01 15.39
N GLN A 62 -3.96 -6.96 14.65
CA GLN A 62 -4.20 -8.33 15.12
C GLN A 62 -2.87 -9.03 15.46
N ALA A 63 -1.84 -8.88 14.64
CA ALA A 63 -0.50 -9.42 14.88
C ALA A 63 0.06 -9.01 16.25
N LYS A 64 -0.04 -7.71 16.58
CA LYS A 64 0.38 -7.17 17.88
C LYS A 64 -0.38 -7.80 19.04
N ARG A 65 -1.71 -7.94 18.91
CA ARG A 65 -2.56 -8.56 19.94
C ARG A 65 -2.23 -10.04 20.14
N VAL A 66 -2.00 -10.78 19.06
CA VAL A 66 -1.58 -12.18 19.10
C VAL A 66 -0.28 -12.31 19.89
N ARG A 67 0.74 -11.51 19.54
CA ARG A 67 2.03 -11.55 20.24
C ARG A 67 1.92 -11.30 21.74
N THR A 68 1.04 -10.40 22.19
CA THR A 68 0.90 -10.06 23.62
C THR A 68 -0.05 -10.97 24.39
N SER A 69 -1.16 -11.39 23.79
CA SER A 69 -2.27 -12.04 24.53
C SER A 69 -2.45 -13.52 24.22
N PHE A 70 -2.11 -13.97 23.00
CA PHE A 70 -2.36 -15.34 22.57
C PHE A 70 -1.48 -16.34 23.33
N TRP A 71 -0.17 -16.06 23.41
CA TRP A 71 0.81 -16.93 24.06
C TRP A 71 0.70 -17.00 25.60
N ASN A 72 -0.06 -16.09 26.21
CA ASN A 72 -0.38 -16.13 27.63
C ASN A 72 -1.48 -17.15 27.97
N SER A 73 -2.17 -17.71 26.96
CA SER A 73 -3.22 -18.72 27.19
C SER A 73 -2.60 -20.10 27.41
N THR A 74 -3.32 -20.97 28.13
CA THR A 74 -2.82 -22.31 28.48
C THR A 74 -2.94 -23.29 27.31
N SER A 75 -3.83 -23.01 26.34
CA SER A 75 -4.02 -23.83 25.13
C SER A 75 -4.25 -22.98 23.87
N LEU A 76 -3.95 -23.55 22.70
CA LEU A 76 -4.25 -22.91 21.39
C LEU A 76 -5.74 -22.72 21.16
N ARG A 77 -6.59 -23.64 21.65
CA ARG A 77 -8.05 -23.53 21.53
C ARG A 77 -8.61 -22.34 22.32
N GLU A 78 -8.08 -22.12 23.53
CA GLU A 78 -8.42 -20.93 24.34
C GLU A 78 -7.88 -19.65 23.68
N GLY A 79 -6.64 -19.70 23.16
CA GLY A 79 -6.04 -18.61 22.40
C GLY A 79 -6.87 -18.24 21.17
N SER A 80 -7.34 -19.22 20.39
CA SER A 80 -8.13 -19.00 19.17
C SER A 80 -9.54 -18.48 19.45
N ALA A 81 -10.11 -18.81 20.62
CA ALA A 81 -11.39 -18.28 21.07
C ALA A 81 -11.33 -16.80 21.45
N LYS A 82 -10.16 -16.31 21.89
CA LYS A 82 -9.91 -14.89 22.19
C LYS A 82 -9.63 -14.04 20.95
N LEU A 83 -9.42 -14.66 19.79
CA LEU A 83 -9.21 -13.95 18.53
C LEU A 83 -10.53 -13.55 17.87
N GLU A 84 -10.51 -12.44 17.13
CA GLU A 84 -11.67 -11.98 16.36
C GLU A 84 -12.10 -13.03 15.32
N LYS A 85 -13.41 -13.24 15.16
CA LYS A 85 -13.99 -14.25 14.25
C LYS A 85 -13.48 -14.16 12.80
N ASN A 86 -13.18 -12.95 12.31
CA ASN A 86 -12.68 -12.68 10.96
C ASN A 86 -11.20 -12.26 10.96
N SER A 87 -10.37 -12.92 11.75
CA SER A 87 -8.92 -12.66 11.83
C SER A 87 -8.14 -13.65 10.97
N ALA A 88 -7.15 -13.16 10.23
CA ALA A 88 -6.21 -14.01 9.49
C ALA A 88 -5.48 -14.98 10.42
N TYR A 89 -5.08 -14.50 11.61
CA TYR A 89 -4.42 -15.30 12.65
C TYR A 89 -5.36 -16.36 13.23
N LYS A 90 -6.66 -16.07 13.33
CA LYS A 90 -7.64 -17.05 13.80
C LYS A 90 -7.80 -18.19 12.80
N GLN A 91 -7.94 -17.84 11.52
CA GLN A 91 -8.03 -18.83 10.44
C GLN A 91 -6.83 -19.78 10.47
N LEU A 92 -5.61 -19.25 10.61
CA LEU A 92 -4.39 -20.07 10.68
C LEU A 92 -4.38 -21.03 11.87
N VAL A 93 -4.79 -20.56 13.06
CA VAL A 93 -4.85 -21.42 14.27
C VAL A 93 -5.95 -22.48 14.14
N ASP A 94 -7.12 -22.11 13.65
CA ASP A 94 -8.24 -23.03 13.51
C ASP A 94 -7.92 -24.11 12.44
N ASP A 95 -7.26 -23.75 11.34
CA ASP A 95 -6.77 -24.68 10.31
C ASP A 95 -5.67 -25.61 10.87
N GLY A 96 -4.80 -25.10 11.73
CA GLY A 96 -3.77 -25.89 12.43
C GLY A 96 -4.37 -26.89 13.43
N LEU A 97 -5.39 -26.48 14.20
CA LEU A 97 -6.11 -27.36 15.13
C LEU A 97 -6.87 -28.45 14.39
N ALA A 98 -7.53 -28.12 13.28
CA ALA A 98 -8.21 -29.10 12.43
C ALA A 98 -7.21 -30.11 11.82
N ALA A 99 -6.03 -29.63 11.40
CA ALA A 99 -4.97 -30.48 10.90
C ALA A 99 -4.38 -31.39 12.00
N GLN A 100 -4.28 -30.91 13.25
CA GLN A 100 -3.84 -31.73 14.38
C GLN A 100 -4.83 -32.88 14.70
N GLU A 101 -6.13 -32.65 14.58
CA GLU A 101 -7.15 -33.69 14.77
C GLU A 101 -7.15 -34.73 13.63
N GLN A 102 -6.72 -34.32 12.43
CA GLN A 102 -6.52 -35.23 11.30
C GLN A 102 -5.19 -35.98 11.40
N HIS A 103 -4.15 -35.31 11.89
CA HIS A 103 -2.83 -35.86 12.17
C HIS A 103 -2.90 -37.10 13.06
N SER A 104 -3.77 -37.12 14.08
CA SER A 104 -3.96 -38.31 14.94
C SER A 104 -4.57 -39.52 14.23
N LYS A 105 -5.00 -39.38 12.97
CA LYS A 105 -5.53 -40.48 12.14
C LYS A 105 -4.49 -41.05 11.18
N LEU A 106 -3.33 -40.39 11.03
CA LEU A 106 -2.23 -40.87 10.20
C LEU A 106 -1.33 -41.79 11.02
N THR A 107 -0.89 -42.89 10.42
CA THR A 107 -0.08 -43.93 11.09
C THR A 107 1.43 -43.65 11.03
N ASP A 108 1.89 -42.87 10.06
CA ASP A 108 3.30 -42.49 9.92
C ASP A 108 3.55 -41.10 10.54
N PRO A 109 4.43 -40.98 11.56
CA PRO A 109 4.79 -39.69 12.16
C PRO A 109 5.34 -38.66 11.18
N VAL A 110 6.04 -39.09 10.12
CA VAL A 110 6.63 -38.20 9.10
C VAL A 110 5.53 -37.63 8.22
N GLU A 111 4.63 -38.47 7.70
CA GLU A 111 3.48 -38.03 6.91
C GLU A 111 2.57 -37.10 7.72
N ALA A 112 2.42 -37.39 9.02
CA ALA A 112 1.62 -36.60 9.92
C ALA A 112 2.24 -35.21 10.16
N HIS A 113 3.57 -35.10 10.26
CA HIS A 113 4.28 -33.81 10.32
C HIS A 113 4.10 -33.02 9.01
N ASP A 114 4.31 -33.66 7.87
CA ASP A 114 4.18 -33.05 6.54
C ASP A 114 2.74 -32.57 6.28
N TRP A 115 1.74 -33.32 6.72
CA TRP A 115 0.33 -32.94 6.63
C TRP A 115 0.04 -31.62 7.39
N LEU A 116 0.55 -31.52 8.62
CA LEU A 116 0.36 -30.34 9.46
C LEU A 116 1.05 -29.11 8.86
N HIS A 117 2.32 -29.25 8.47
CA HIS A 117 3.07 -28.18 7.81
C HIS A 117 2.38 -27.74 6.50
N GLY A 118 1.96 -28.70 5.68
CA GLY A 118 1.24 -28.46 4.43
C GLY A 118 -0.11 -27.77 4.64
N SER A 119 -0.85 -28.09 5.72
CA SER A 119 -2.11 -27.43 6.05
C SER A 119 -1.93 -25.96 6.40
N LEU A 120 -0.95 -25.66 7.26
CA LEU A 120 -0.62 -24.28 7.63
C LEU A 120 -0.12 -23.47 6.42
N ALA A 121 0.72 -24.06 5.57
CA ALA A 121 1.18 -23.42 4.33
C ALA A 121 0.02 -23.10 3.37
N ARG A 122 -0.98 -24.00 3.24
CA ARG A 122 -2.19 -23.73 2.45
C ARG A 122 -3.03 -22.60 3.05
N SER A 123 -3.15 -22.55 4.37
CA SER A 123 -3.87 -21.46 5.05
C SER A 123 -3.18 -20.11 4.85
N GLU A 124 -1.85 -20.07 4.99
CA GLU A 124 -1.04 -18.87 4.71
C GLU A 124 -1.21 -18.42 3.25
N ALA A 125 -1.14 -19.34 2.29
CA ALA A 125 -1.33 -19.04 0.87
C ALA A 125 -2.73 -18.47 0.59
N ALA A 126 -3.77 -19.02 1.22
CA ALA A 126 -5.13 -18.52 1.09
C ALA A 126 -5.30 -17.10 1.65
N ILE A 127 -4.66 -16.80 2.78
CA ILE A 127 -4.65 -15.45 3.36
C ILE A 127 -3.90 -14.48 2.44
N ASN A 128 -2.70 -14.82 2.00
CA ASN A 128 -1.89 -14.00 1.10
C ASN A 128 -2.59 -13.72 -0.24
N SER A 129 -3.30 -14.70 -0.79
CA SER A 129 -4.12 -14.54 -2.00
C SER A 129 -5.19 -13.46 -1.83
N LYS A 130 -5.91 -13.45 -0.69
CA LYS A 130 -6.91 -12.41 -0.37
C LYS A 130 -6.28 -11.01 -0.26
N LEU A 131 -5.09 -10.92 0.33
CA LEU A 131 -4.34 -9.66 0.46
C LEU A 131 -3.83 -9.14 -0.89
N GLY A 132 -3.53 -10.03 -1.83
CA GLY A 132 -3.13 -9.68 -3.20
C GLY A 132 -4.28 -9.16 -4.08
N GLY A 133 -5.54 -9.38 -3.68
CA GLY A 133 -6.70 -8.90 -4.42
C GLY A 133 -6.66 -7.40 -4.70
N GLY A 134 -6.99 -6.99 -5.93
CA GLY A 134 -7.03 -5.58 -6.35
C GLY A 134 -5.67 -4.93 -6.66
N LEU A 135 -4.54 -5.48 -6.18
CA LEU A 135 -3.22 -4.91 -6.48
C LEU A 135 -2.89 -4.99 -7.98
N ALA A 136 -3.32 -6.05 -8.65
CA ALA A 136 -3.18 -6.19 -10.10
C ALA A 136 -3.85 -5.02 -10.85
N PHE A 137 -5.02 -4.56 -10.38
CA PHE A 137 -5.70 -3.42 -10.99
C PHE A 137 -4.89 -2.12 -10.82
N LEU A 138 -4.34 -1.86 -9.64
CA LEU A 138 -3.47 -0.68 -9.43
C LEU A 138 -2.24 -0.73 -10.33
N ALA A 139 -1.61 -1.90 -10.48
CA ALA A 139 -0.48 -2.09 -11.38
C ALA A 139 -0.88 -1.81 -12.84
N THR A 140 -2.02 -2.34 -13.29
CA THR A 140 -2.55 -2.08 -14.63
C THR A 140 -2.88 -0.62 -14.85
N VAL A 141 -3.54 0.06 -13.90
CA VAL A 141 -3.84 1.50 -14.00
C VAL A 141 -2.55 2.31 -14.07
N GLY A 142 -1.59 2.01 -13.20
CA GLY A 142 -0.29 2.68 -13.17
C GLY A 142 0.47 2.54 -14.48
N ALA A 143 0.38 1.38 -15.15
CA ALA A 143 1.03 1.13 -16.42
C ALA A 143 0.27 1.71 -17.63
N THR A 144 -1.06 1.72 -17.61
CA THR A 144 -1.88 2.04 -18.80
C THR A 144 -2.41 3.46 -18.84
N ALA A 145 -2.67 4.10 -17.69
CA ALA A 145 -3.23 5.46 -17.64
C ALA A 145 -2.40 6.54 -18.39
N PRO A 146 -1.04 6.52 -18.37
CA PRO A 146 -0.25 7.47 -19.16
C PRO A 146 -0.49 7.33 -20.66
N PHE A 147 -0.58 6.08 -21.15
CA PHE A 147 -0.83 5.80 -22.56
C PHE A 147 -2.25 6.17 -22.99
N ILE A 148 -3.23 6.01 -22.09
CA ILE A 148 -4.61 6.47 -22.32
C ILE A 148 -4.65 8.00 -22.45
N GLY A 149 -3.93 8.74 -21.60
CA GLY A 149 -3.80 10.19 -21.69
C GLY A 149 -3.06 10.66 -22.96
N LEU A 150 -1.99 9.97 -23.33
CA LEU A 150 -1.26 10.19 -24.58
C LEU A 150 -2.17 9.98 -25.79
N PHE A 151 -2.96 8.91 -25.81
CA PHE A 151 -3.94 8.65 -26.86
C PHE A 151 -4.95 9.79 -26.99
N GLY A 152 -5.48 10.29 -25.87
CA GLY A 152 -6.37 11.47 -25.86
C GLY A 152 -5.72 12.70 -26.50
N THR A 153 -4.43 12.90 -26.24
CA THR A 153 -3.65 14.02 -26.80
C THR A 153 -3.45 13.87 -28.30
N VAL A 154 -3.09 12.67 -28.77
CA VAL A 154 -2.92 12.37 -30.20
C VAL A 154 -4.22 12.62 -30.96
N VAL A 155 -5.35 12.13 -30.44
CA VAL A 155 -6.66 12.36 -31.06
C VAL A 155 -7.05 13.84 -31.04
N GLY A 156 -6.79 14.55 -29.94
CA GLY A 156 -7.05 15.99 -29.84
C GLY A 156 -6.31 16.80 -30.91
N ILE A 157 -5.01 16.58 -31.03
CA ILE A 157 -4.17 17.24 -32.04
C ILE A 157 -4.61 16.86 -33.45
N TYR A 158 -4.90 15.57 -33.70
CA TYR A 158 -5.38 15.12 -35.01
C TYR A 158 -6.65 15.84 -35.46
N ARG A 159 -7.65 15.98 -34.56
CA ARG A 159 -8.90 16.69 -34.88
C ARG A 159 -8.67 18.19 -35.08
N ALA A 160 -7.77 18.79 -34.32
CA ALA A 160 -7.40 20.18 -34.50
C ALA A 160 -6.82 20.43 -35.89
N LEU A 161 -5.87 19.60 -36.32
CA LEU A 161 -5.22 19.72 -37.63
C LEU A 161 -6.19 19.54 -38.79
N ILE A 162 -7.18 18.65 -38.67
CA ILE A 162 -8.25 18.52 -39.68
C ILE A 162 -9.06 19.80 -39.79
N LYS A 163 -9.45 20.42 -38.66
CA LYS A 163 -10.23 21.67 -38.67
C LYS A 163 -9.44 22.81 -39.32
N ILE A 164 -8.15 22.93 -39.01
CA ILE A 164 -7.25 23.95 -39.58
C ILE A 164 -7.04 23.72 -41.08
N GLY A 165 -6.82 22.47 -41.50
CA GLY A 165 -6.70 22.11 -42.90
C GLY A 165 -7.98 22.40 -43.70
N ALA A 166 -9.15 22.20 -43.09
CA ALA A 166 -10.43 22.52 -43.69
C ALA A 166 -10.72 24.04 -43.77
N SER A 167 -10.22 24.84 -42.81
CA SER A 167 -10.40 26.30 -42.83
C SER A 167 -9.41 27.03 -43.76
N GLY A 168 -8.31 26.40 -44.15
CA GLY A 168 -7.30 26.97 -45.05
C GLY A 168 -6.44 28.09 -44.44
N ASP A 169 -6.57 28.32 -43.14
CA ASP A 169 -5.84 29.34 -42.37
C ASP A 169 -4.98 28.67 -41.30
N PRO A 170 -3.66 28.54 -41.53
CA PRO A 170 -2.73 27.94 -40.58
C PRO A 170 -2.18 28.92 -39.52
N SER A 171 -2.89 30.01 -39.21
CA SER A 171 -2.46 30.97 -38.19
C SER A 171 -2.22 30.31 -36.82
N ILE A 172 -1.16 30.75 -36.13
CA ILE A 172 -0.76 30.20 -34.81
C ILE A 172 -1.90 30.27 -33.79
N ASP A 173 -2.72 31.33 -33.87
CA ASP A 173 -3.85 31.55 -32.98
C ASP A 173 -4.91 30.43 -33.10
N LYS A 174 -5.01 29.78 -34.26
CA LYS A 174 -5.93 28.65 -34.49
C LYS A 174 -5.35 27.31 -34.05
N VAL A 175 -4.02 27.20 -33.93
CA VAL A 175 -3.32 25.98 -33.55
C VAL A 175 -3.07 25.92 -32.04
N ALA A 176 -2.72 27.03 -31.42
CA ALA A 176 -2.23 27.07 -30.04
C ALA A 176 -3.25 26.55 -29.01
N GLY A 177 -4.53 26.91 -29.17
CA GLY A 177 -5.59 26.47 -28.25
C GLY A 177 -5.82 24.95 -28.24
N PRO A 178 -6.19 24.35 -29.38
CA PRO A 178 -6.44 22.91 -29.44
C PRO A 178 -5.23 22.05 -29.05
N VAL A 179 -4.01 22.50 -29.34
CA VAL A 179 -2.78 21.81 -28.90
C VAL A 179 -2.62 21.88 -27.39
N GLY A 180 -2.80 23.06 -26.79
CA GLY A 180 -2.74 23.24 -25.33
C GLY A 180 -3.78 22.40 -24.60
N GLU A 181 -5.00 22.34 -25.12
CA GLU A 181 -6.09 21.52 -24.59
C GLU A 181 -5.81 20.02 -24.66
N ALA A 182 -5.21 19.56 -25.76
CA ALA A 182 -4.84 18.17 -25.91
C ALA A 182 -3.79 17.75 -24.87
N LEU A 183 -2.81 18.62 -24.54
CA LEU A 183 -1.79 18.34 -23.52
C LEU A 183 -2.37 18.09 -22.12
N ILE A 184 -3.54 18.64 -21.81
CA ILE A 184 -4.23 18.40 -20.54
C ILE A 184 -4.57 16.90 -20.37
N MET A 185 -4.89 16.19 -21.46
CA MET A 185 -5.20 14.75 -21.38
C MET A 185 -4.01 13.91 -20.96
N THR A 186 -2.81 14.25 -21.43
CA THR A 186 -1.57 13.59 -20.97
C THR A 186 -1.31 13.89 -19.51
N ALA A 187 -1.47 15.14 -19.07
CA ALA A 187 -1.30 15.52 -17.68
C ALA A 187 -2.27 14.74 -16.76
N LEU A 188 -3.53 14.58 -17.17
CA LEU A 188 -4.51 13.77 -16.44
C LEU A 188 -4.10 12.31 -16.36
N GLY A 189 -3.61 11.72 -17.46
CA GLY A 189 -3.09 10.34 -17.46
C GLY A 189 -2.00 10.13 -16.41
N LEU A 190 -1.08 11.09 -16.26
CA LEU A 190 -0.04 11.07 -15.24
C LEU A 190 -0.59 11.26 -13.83
N VAL A 191 -1.53 12.18 -13.63
CA VAL A 191 -2.20 12.41 -12.33
C VAL A 191 -2.93 11.17 -11.84
N VAL A 192 -3.47 10.34 -12.74
CA VAL A 192 -4.09 9.05 -12.40
C VAL A 192 -3.05 7.96 -12.16
N ALA A 193 -2.00 7.90 -13.00
CA ALA A 193 -1.00 6.83 -12.94
C ALA A 193 -0.12 6.90 -11.68
N VAL A 194 0.38 8.09 -11.34
CA VAL A 194 1.39 8.26 -10.28
C VAL A 194 0.86 7.78 -8.91
N PRO A 195 -0.33 8.21 -8.44
CA PRO A 195 -0.90 7.70 -7.20
C PRO A 195 -1.15 6.18 -7.23
N ALA A 196 -1.60 5.63 -8.37
CA ALA A 196 -1.85 4.20 -8.50
C ALA A 196 -0.56 3.36 -8.36
N VAL A 197 0.55 3.78 -8.99
CA VAL A 197 1.85 3.12 -8.86
C VAL A 197 2.41 3.23 -7.44
N LEU A 198 2.29 4.40 -6.81
CA LEU A 198 2.73 4.59 -5.43
C LEU A 198 1.93 3.72 -4.46
N ALA A 199 0.61 3.69 -4.62
CA ALA A 199 -0.29 2.84 -3.85
C ALA A 199 0.07 1.35 -4.02
N TYR A 200 0.26 0.88 -5.25
CA TYR A 200 0.65 -0.51 -5.52
C TYR A 200 1.93 -0.89 -4.79
N ASN A 201 3.01 -0.12 -4.98
CA ASN A 201 4.31 -0.39 -4.37
C ASN A 201 4.28 -0.32 -2.84
N TRP A 202 3.46 0.56 -2.28
CA TRP A 202 3.30 0.67 -0.84
C TRP A 202 2.50 -0.51 -0.27
N LEU A 203 1.35 -0.85 -0.85
CA LEU A 203 0.52 -1.98 -0.42
C LEU A 203 1.26 -3.31 -0.59
N GLN A 204 2.03 -3.48 -1.67
CA GLN A 204 2.81 -4.69 -1.92
C GLN A 204 3.89 -4.91 -0.84
N ARG A 205 4.57 -3.84 -0.42
CA ARG A 205 5.54 -3.91 0.69
C ARG A 205 4.87 -4.29 2.00
N ARG A 206 3.67 -3.76 2.27
CA ARG A 206 2.89 -4.15 3.46
C ARG A 206 2.43 -5.60 3.41
N ASN A 207 1.99 -6.09 2.25
CA ASN A 207 1.66 -7.51 2.06
C ASN A 207 2.85 -8.41 2.35
N LYS A 208 4.06 -8.04 1.89
CA LYS A 208 5.28 -8.79 2.21
C LYS A 208 5.56 -8.85 3.71
N SER A 209 5.48 -7.72 4.41
CA SER A 209 5.65 -7.69 5.87
C SER A 209 4.59 -8.52 6.60
N ILE A 210 3.34 -8.50 6.15
CA ILE A 210 2.27 -9.34 6.73
C ILE A 210 2.54 -10.83 6.47
N ALA A 211 2.99 -11.19 5.26
CA ALA A 211 3.35 -12.57 4.93
C ALA A 211 4.49 -13.08 5.83
N GLU A 212 5.53 -12.27 6.06
CA GLU A 212 6.62 -12.59 6.98
C GLU A 212 6.12 -12.81 8.41
N ASP A 213 5.24 -11.92 8.92
CA ASP A 213 4.63 -12.06 10.24
C ASP A 213 3.74 -13.31 10.35
N LEU A 214 2.97 -13.64 9.30
CA LEU A 214 2.13 -14.84 9.24
C LEU A 214 2.98 -16.12 9.20
N SER A 215 4.05 -16.13 8.41
CA SER A 215 4.96 -17.27 8.32
C SER A 215 5.67 -17.53 9.65
N ALA A 216 6.15 -16.47 10.32
CA ALA A 216 6.72 -16.59 11.66
C ALA A 216 5.71 -17.17 12.65
N PHE A 217 4.47 -16.66 12.66
CA PHE A 217 3.41 -17.17 13.53
C PHE A 217 2.97 -18.60 13.17
N SER A 218 2.98 -18.96 11.89
CA SER A 218 2.71 -20.32 11.40
C SER A 218 3.72 -21.31 11.97
N ASN A 219 5.01 -20.97 11.92
CA ASN A 219 6.09 -21.78 12.49
C ASN A 219 5.97 -21.91 14.01
N ASP A 220 5.61 -20.82 14.70
CA ASP A 220 5.35 -20.82 16.13
C ASP A 220 4.19 -21.78 16.51
N VAL A 221 3.09 -21.75 15.75
CA VAL A 221 1.93 -22.63 15.93
C VAL A 221 2.32 -24.08 15.64
N LEU A 222 3.05 -24.34 14.56
CA LEU A 222 3.56 -25.66 14.21
C LEU A 222 4.42 -26.24 15.33
N GLY A 223 5.38 -25.46 15.85
CA GLY A 223 6.24 -25.86 16.96
C GLY A 223 5.46 -26.18 18.23
N PHE A 224 4.45 -25.37 18.55
CA PHE A 224 3.57 -25.64 19.68
C PHE A 224 2.77 -26.94 19.49
N LEU A 225 2.18 -27.14 18.31
CA LEU A 225 1.38 -28.33 18.00
C LEU A 225 2.23 -29.61 17.99
N ALA A 226 3.40 -29.58 17.33
CA ALA A 226 4.31 -30.71 17.23
C ALA A 226 4.93 -31.10 18.59
N SER A 227 5.06 -30.14 19.51
CA SER A 227 5.60 -30.37 20.85
C SER A 227 4.53 -30.61 21.93
N ASN A 228 3.26 -30.73 21.55
CA ASN A 228 2.12 -30.81 22.48
C ASN A 228 2.15 -29.69 23.55
N GLY A 229 2.56 -28.49 23.16
CA GLY A 229 2.59 -27.30 23.99
C GLY A 229 3.84 -27.12 24.86
N ALA A 230 4.85 -28.00 24.72
CA ALA A 230 6.13 -27.85 25.43
C ALA A 230 6.98 -26.69 24.86
N VAL A 231 6.86 -26.40 23.57
CA VAL A 231 7.53 -25.27 22.92
C VAL A 231 6.55 -24.12 22.78
N LYS A 232 6.76 -23.07 23.57
CA LYS A 232 6.13 -21.76 23.37
C LYS A 232 7.15 -20.81 22.77
N PRO A 233 6.80 -20.01 21.76
CA PRO A 233 7.69 -18.96 21.28
C PRO A 233 8.03 -18.05 22.44
N ALA A 234 9.32 -17.76 22.63
CA ALA A 234 9.72 -16.69 23.51
C ALA A 234 9.09 -15.42 22.95
N ALA A 235 8.06 -14.88 23.63
CA ALA A 235 7.49 -13.60 23.28
C ALA A 235 8.67 -12.63 23.15
N ALA A 236 8.90 -12.08 21.95
CA ALA A 236 9.97 -11.14 21.72
C ALA A 236 9.75 -9.95 22.67
N GLY A 237 10.41 -10.01 23.83
CA GLY A 237 10.49 -8.90 24.76
C GLY A 237 11.19 -7.74 24.06
N PRO A 238 10.99 -6.50 24.54
CA PRO A 238 11.74 -5.37 24.00
C PRO A 238 13.22 -5.72 24.03
N ALA A 239 13.92 -5.52 22.91
CA ALA A 239 15.35 -5.78 22.81
C ALA A 239 16.06 -5.21 24.05
N PRO A 240 16.96 -5.97 24.71
CA PRO A 240 17.66 -5.47 25.89
C PRO A 240 18.32 -4.16 25.52
N LYS A 241 17.96 -3.07 26.22
CA LYS A 241 18.67 -1.81 26.07
C LYS A 241 20.14 -2.10 26.35
N ALA A 242 20.99 -1.85 25.36
CA ALA A 242 22.42 -2.02 25.50
C ALA A 242 22.89 -1.36 26.81
N PRO A 243 23.75 -2.02 27.61
CA PRO A 243 24.22 -1.43 28.85
C PRO A 243 24.86 -0.08 28.53
N VAL A 244 24.33 0.99 29.13
CA VAL A 244 24.96 2.31 29.06
C VAL A 244 26.31 2.16 29.75
N LYS A 245 27.37 2.18 28.93
CA LYS A 245 28.75 2.17 29.40
C LYS A 245 28.91 3.32 30.41
N PRO A 246 29.34 3.06 31.66
CA PRO A 246 29.54 4.12 32.63
C PRO A 246 30.51 5.15 32.06
N ALA A 247 30.08 6.41 32.04
CA ALA A 247 30.93 7.53 31.66
C ALA A 247 32.18 7.50 32.55
N ALA A 248 33.35 7.50 31.91
CA ALA A 248 34.62 7.57 32.62
C ALA A 248 34.66 8.86 33.43
N THR A 249 34.70 8.72 34.75
CA THR A 249 34.97 9.82 35.68
C THR A 249 36.37 10.36 35.35
N THR A 250 36.44 11.55 34.78
CA THR A 250 37.69 12.31 34.67
C THR A 250 38.12 12.71 36.07
N THR A 251 39.06 11.96 36.65
CA THR A 251 39.72 12.35 37.90
C THR A 251 40.66 13.52 37.61
N ALA A 252 40.21 14.73 37.91
CA ALA A 252 41.07 15.88 38.06
C ALA A 252 41.71 15.85 39.46
N GLY A 253 43.04 15.95 39.51
CA GLY A 253 43.77 16.45 40.67
C GLY A 253 44.51 15.40 41.50
N GLN A 254 45.81 15.26 41.25
CA GLN A 254 46.75 15.23 42.36
C GLN A 254 48.07 15.88 41.97
N ALA A 255 48.33 17.00 42.63
CA ALA A 255 49.58 17.74 42.58
C ALA A 255 50.58 17.14 43.59
N GLY A 256 51.86 17.22 43.24
CA GLY A 256 52.96 17.44 44.19
C GLY A 256 53.54 16.19 44.87
N GLY A 257 54.81 15.93 44.61
CA GLY A 257 55.59 14.98 45.40
C GLY A 257 56.97 14.66 44.84
N VAL A 258 57.92 15.56 45.07
CA VAL A 258 59.36 15.35 44.91
C VAL A 258 59.82 14.16 45.77
N GLN A 259 60.56 13.19 45.22
CA GLN A 259 61.58 12.49 46.02
C GLN A 259 62.73 11.91 45.20
N THR A 260 63.91 12.16 45.75
CA THR A 260 65.29 11.93 45.32
C THR A 260 65.79 10.48 45.46
N ARG A 261 66.65 10.03 44.52
CA ARG A 261 67.94 9.25 44.60
C ARG A 261 68.05 8.03 45.56
N PRO A 262 68.95 7.04 45.33
CA PRO A 262 70.40 7.17 45.05
C PRO A 262 70.79 7.22 43.58
#